data_AF-A0A554J812-F1
#
_entry.id   AF-A0A554J812-F1
#
_cell.length_a   1.000
_cell.length_b   1.000
_cell.length_c   1.000
_cell.angle_alpha   90.00
_cell.angle_beta   90.00
_cell.angle_gamma   90.00
#
_symmetry.space_group_name_H-M   'P 1'
#
loop_
_entity.id
_entity.type
_entity.pdbx_description
1 polymer ?
#
loop_
_entity_poly.entity_id
_entity_poly.type
_entity_poly.pdbx_seq_one_letter_code
_entity_poly.pdbx_strand_id
1 'polypeptide(L)'
;AHLSVWFLLSVISFALFLAIGKRRSELTLMAQHASKHRETLLHYPENLLDILTSMFANSTWLTYALFAFQQPPIITPPHLITFLGGLDLIITEVKYFMITVPLVIYGVMRYLYIIYEKKEGESPERVLITDNPLLVTVVLWFFVTHYFR
;
A
#
# COMPACT_ATOMS: atom_id res chain seq x y z
N ALA A 1 -16.83 -12.14 15.64
CA ALA A 1 -16.29 -11.14 14.70
C ALA A 1 -15.98 -11.85 13.38
N HIS A 2 -16.76 -11.60 12.32
CA HIS A 2 -16.45 -12.14 11.00
C HIS A 2 -15.45 -11.21 10.31
N LEU A 3 -14.24 -11.68 10.06
CA LEU A 3 -13.27 -10.99 9.21
C LEU A 3 -13.85 -10.91 7.80
N SER A 4 -13.83 -9.72 7.19
CA SER A 4 -14.29 -9.58 5.81
C SER A 4 -13.31 -10.27 4.86
N VAL A 5 -13.84 -10.98 3.87
CA VAL A 5 -13.04 -11.66 2.85
C VAL A 5 -12.14 -10.65 2.10
N TRP A 6 -12.65 -9.44 1.87
CA TRP A 6 -11.91 -8.36 1.20
C TRP A 6 -10.73 -7.86 2.02
N PHE A 7 -10.85 -7.79 3.34
CA PHE A 7 -9.73 -7.43 4.21
C PHE A 7 -8.64 -8.50 4.16
N LEU A 8 -9.01 -9.78 4.22
CA LEU A 8 -8.05 -10.89 4.11
C LEU A 8 -7.30 -10.84 2.77
N LEU A 9 -8.02 -10.63 1.66
CA LEU A 9 -7.40 -10.48 0.33
C LEU A 9 -6.44 -9.30 0.28
N SER A 10 -6.79 -8.17 0.90
CA SER A 10 -5.90 -7.00 0.99
C SER A 10 -4.61 -7.32 1.74
N VAL A 11 -4.69 -8.00 2.88
CA VAL A 11 -3.53 -8.39 3.69
C VAL A 11 -2.65 -9.40 2.94
N ILE A 12 -3.23 -10.40 2.30
CA ILE A 12 -2.49 -11.41 1.53
C ILE A 12 -1.79 -10.77 0.32
N SER A 13 -2.51 -9.94 -0.44
CA SER A 13 -1.93 -9.23 -1.59
C SER A 13 -0.82 -8.28 -1.16
N PHE A 14 -0.98 -7.58 -0.03
CA PHE A 14 0.06 -6.71 0.51
C PHE A 14 1.29 -7.51 0.97
N ALA A 15 1.10 -8.64 1.65
CA ALA A 15 2.21 -9.50 2.06
C ALA A 15 3.01 -10.05 0.86
N LEU A 16 2.31 -10.48 -0.20
CA LEU A 16 2.94 -10.94 -1.44
C LEU A 16 3.68 -9.80 -2.16
N PHE A 17 3.09 -8.61 -2.19
CA PHE A 17 3.73 -7.41 -2.71
C PHE A 17 5.05 -7.09 -2.00
N LEU A 18 5.07 -7.16 -0.67
CA LEU A 18 6.31 -6.97 0.11
C LEU A 18 7.33 -8.09 -0.14
N ALA A 19 6.90 -9.36 -0.19
CA ALA A 19 7.78 -10.50 -0.43
C ALA A 19 8.48 -10.44 -1.80
N ILE A 20 7.75 -10.01 -2.84
CA ILE A 20 8.31 -9.80 -4.19
C ILE A 20 9.26 -8.60 -4.20
N GLY A 21 8.88 -7.51 -3.53
CA GLY A 21 9.75 -6.35 -3.37
C GLY A 21 11.09 -6.72 -2.73
N LYS A 22 11.08 -7.60 -1.72
CA LYS A 22 12.31 -8.09 -1.06
C LYS A 22 13.19 -8.85 -2.05
N ARG A 23 12.59 -9.78 -2.80
CA ARG A 23 13.31 -10.55 -3.82
C ARG A 23 13.91 -9.65 -4.90
N ARG A 24 13.23 -8.57 -5.27
CA ARG A 24 13.72 -7.59 -6.26
C ARG A 24 14.93 -6.83 -5.73
N SER A 25 14.86 -6.39 -4.48
CA SER A 25 15.95 -5.70 -3.80
C SER A 25 17.20 -6.58 -3.65
N GLU A 26 17.03 -7.86 -3.35
CA GLU A 26 18.15 -8.82 -3.32
C GLU A 26 18.83 -8.98 -4.69
N LEU A 27 18.06 -9.01 -5.79
CA LEU A 27 18.60 -9.07 -7.14
C LEU A 27 19.39 -7.80 -7.51
N THR A 28 18.89 -6.62 -7.16
CA THR A 28 19.57 -5.35 -7.46
C THR A 28 20.85 -5.17 -6.64
N LEU A 29 20.88 -5.61 -5.37
CA LEU A 29 22.11 -5.66 -4.57
C LEU A 29 23.17 -6.56 -5.21
N MET A 30 22.77 -7.75 -5.63
CA MET A 30 23.69 -8.71 -6.25
C MET A 30 24.25 -8.16 -7.56
N ALA A 31 23.43 -7.49 -8.37
CA ALA A 31 23.89 -6.82 -9.60
C ALA A 31 24.93 -5.72 -9.33
N GLN A 32 24.84 -4.99 -8.21
CA GLN A 32 25.81 -3.94 -7.84
C GLN A 32 27.14 -4.49 -7.32
N HIS A 33 27.13 -5.67 -6.67
CA HIS A 33 28.34 -6.29 -6.10
C HIS A 33 29.00 -7.35 -7.00
N ALA A 34 28.39 -7.72 -8.14
CA ALA A 34 28.85 -8.80 -9.02
C ALA A 34 29.95 -8.39 -10.02
N SER A 35 31.06 -7.81 -9.55
CA SER A 35 32.26 -7.66 -10.42
C SER A 35 32.94 -9.01 -10.68
N LYS A 36 32.82 -10.03 -9.82
CA LYS A 36 33.40 -11.36 -10.02
C LYS A 36 32.59 -12.44 -9.29
N HIS A 37 32.29 -13.52 -10.01
CA HIS A 37 31.83 -14.86 -9.56
C HIS A 37 30.32 -15.21 -9.58
N ARG A 38 30.00 -16.10 -10.55
CA ARG A 38 28.95 -17.14 -10.64
C ARG A 38 27.61 -16.79 -11.29
N GLU A 39 27.52 -17.18 -12.56
CA GLU A 39 26.35 -17.26 -13.46
C GLU A 39 25.23 -18.25 -13.02
N THR A 40 25.21 -18.77 -11.80
CA THR A 40 24.35 -19.92 -11.45
C THR A 40 23.01 -19.55 -10.79
N LEU A 41 22.59 -18.28 -10.77
CA LEU A 41 21.31 -17.84 -10.17
C LEU A 41 20.39 -17.10 -11.17
N LEU A 42 20.49 -17.51 -12.44
CA LEU A 42 19.88 -16.92 -13.63
C LEU A 42 18.36 -17.15 -13.82
N HIS A 43 17.58 -17.47 -12.78
CA HIS A 43 16.26 -18.11 -13.00
C HIS A 43 15.01 -17.31 -12.63
N TYR A 44 15.10 -16.00 -12.40
CA TYR A 44 13.90 -15.14 -12.46
C TYR A 44 14.18 -13.94 -13.38
N PRO A 45 13.50 -13.82 -14.53
CA PRO A 45 13.64 -12.62 -15.34
C PRO A 45 13.10 -11.43 -14.55
N GLU A 46 13.86 -10.34 -14.49
CA GLU A 46 13.45 -9.10 -13.80
C GLU A 46 12.06 -8.64 -14.26
N ASN A 47 11.75 -8.84 -15.55
CA ASN A 47 10.45 -8.60 -16.14
C ASN A 47 9.29 -9.36 -15.44
N LEU A 48 9.49 -10.63 -15.05
CA LEU A 48 8.46 -11.37 -14.33
C LEU A 48 8.24 -10.78 -12.93
N LEU A 49 9.30 -10.35 -12.28
CA LEU A 49 9.21 -9.75 -10.95
C LEU A 49 8.48 -8.41 -10.99
N ASP A 50 8.65 -7.64 -12.06
CA ASP A 50 7.94 -6.39 -12.30
C ASP A 50 6.45 -6.60 -12.59
N ILE A 51 6.12 -7.60 -13.39
CA ILE A 51 4.73 -8.01 -13.64
C ILE A 51 4.07 -8.46 -12.33
N LEU A 52 4.74 -9.29 -11.53
CA LEU A 52 4.19 -9.73 -10.24
C LEU A 52 4.04 -8.57 -9.25
N THR A 53 5.04 -7.68 -9.18
CA THR A 53 5.00 -6.49 -8.32
C THR A 53 3.82 -5.61 -8.66
N SER A 54 3.60 -5.30 -9.95
CA SER A 54 2.47 -4.49 -10.40
C SER A 54 1.12 -5.21 -10.20
N MET A 55 1.05 -6.53 -10.42
CA MET A 55 -0.17 -7.32 -10.21
C MET A 55 -0.62 -7.28 -8.74
N PHE A 56 0.29 -7.55 -7.79
CA PHE A 56 -0.05 -7.54 -6.37
C PHE A 56 -0.22 -6.12 -5.81
N ALA A 57 0.51 -5.12 -6.33
CA ALA A 57 0.28 -3.72 -6.00
C ALA A 57 -1.15 -3.28 -6.33
N ASN A 58 -1.60 -3.57 -7.56
CA ASN A 58 -2.96 -3.25 -8.00
C ASN A 58 -4.02 -4.01 -7.21
N SER A 59 -3.79 -5.30 -6.96
CA SER A 59 -4.68 -6.10 -6.12
C SER A 59 -4.79 -5.52 -4.70
N THR A 60 -3.69 -5.04 -4.11
CA THR A 60 -3.66 -4.52 -2.73
C THR A 60 -4.56 -3.31 -2.55
N TRP A 61 -4.39 -2.26 -3.35
CA TRP A 61 -5.18 -1.05 -3.18
C TRP A 61 -6.64 -1.25 -3.61
N LEU A 62 -6.90 -2.10 -4.63
CA LEU A 62 -8.24 -2.39 -5.11
C LEU A 62 -9.07 -3.20 -4.09
N THR A 63 -8.48 -4.26 -3.51
CA THR A 63 -9.14 -5.05 -2.46
C THR A 63 -9.34 -4.24 -1.20
N TYR A 64 -8.42 -3.32 -0.88
CA TYR A 64 -8.60 -2.33 0.19
C TYR A 64 -9.77 -1.38 -0.09
N ALA A 65 -9.88 -0.87 -1.32
CA ALA A 65 -10.99 0.00 -1.72
C ALA A 65 -12.35 -0.70 -1.61
N LEU A 66 -12.43 -1.98 -2.02
CA LEU A 66 -13.63 -2.80 -1.87
C LEU A 66 -13.97 -3.04 -0.39
N PHE A 67 -12.95 -3.31 0.43
CA PHE A 67 -13.12 -3.42 1.88
C PHE A 67 -13.68 -2.13 2.50
N ALA A 68 -13.09 -0.97 2.17
CA ALA A 68 -13.53 0.34 2.65
C ALA A 68 -14.96 0.67 2.18
N PHE A 69 -15.32 0.27 0.96
CA PHE A 69 -16.67 0.43 0.45
C PHE A 69 -17.69 -0.48 1.15
N GLN A 70 -17.32 -1.65 1.66
CA GLN A 70 -18.29 -2.51 2.36
C GLN A 70 -18.48 -2.14 3.83
N GLN A 71 -17.66 -1.23 4.38
CA GLN A 71 -17.85 -0.77 5.76
C GLN A 71 -19.14 0.06 5.91
N PRO A 72 -19.88 -0.12 7.02
CA PRO A 72 -21.09 0.65 7.29
C PRO A 72 -20.77 2.15 7.38
N PRO A 73 -21.67 3.04 6.93
CA PRO A 73 -21.50 4.47 7.08
C PRO A 73 -21.41 4.82 8.56
N ILE A 74 -20.30 5.43 8.97
CA ILE A 74 -20.12 5.92 10.33
C ILE A 74 -20.73 7.32 10.41
N ILE A 75 -21.66 7.51 11.34
CA ILE A 75 -22.26 8.82 11.60
C ILE A 75 -21.21 9.66 12.34
N THR A 76 -20.62 10.64 11.66
CA THR A 76 -19.66 11.57 12.26
C THR A 76 -20.34 12.59 13.18
N PRO A 77 -19.61 13.13 14.17
CA PRO A 77 -20.08 14.25 14.97
C PRO A 77 -20.26 15.52 14.10
N PRO A 78 -21.26 16.36 14.38
CA PRO A 78 -21.76 17.41 13.47
C PRO A 78 -20.74 18.51 13.12
N HIS A 79 -19.61 18.60 13.81
CA HIS A 79 -18.65 19.71 13.69
C HIS A 79 -17.86 19.73 12.36
N LEU A 80 -17.65 18.57 11.72
CA LEU A 80 -16.98 18.47 10.42
C LEU A 80 -17.91 18.84 9.26
N ILE A 81 -19.21 18.54 9.40
CA ILE A 81 -20.25 18.85 8.41
C ILE A 81 -20.42 20.37 8.27
N THR A 82 -20.25 21.11 9.38
CA THR A 82 -20.28 22.58 9.38
C THR A 82 -19.06 23.21 8.71
N PHE A 83 -17.88 22.57 8.80
CA PHE A 83 -16.64 23.08 8.18
C PHE A 83 -16.57 22.83 6.67
N LEU A 84 -17.12 21.70 6.20
CA LEU A 84 -17.16 21.33 4.77
C LEU A 84 -18.29 21.99 3.97
N GLY A 85 -19.12 22.82 4.60
CA GLY A 85 -20.01 23.77 3.93
C GLY A 85 -21.17 23.13 3.16
N GLY A 86 -22.30 22.87 3.84
CA GLY A 86 -23.66 22.98 3.31
C GLY A 86 -23.99 22.37 1.94
N LEU A 87 -23.25 21.35 1.48
CA LEU A 87 -23.54 20.61 0.25
C LEU A 87 -24.37 19.37 0.59
N ASP A 88 -25.59 19.60 1.08
CA ASP A 88 -26.54 18.57 1.55
C ASP A 88 -27.07 17.62 0.44
N LEU A 89 -26.53 17.65 -0.79
CA LEU A 89 -27.07 16.91 -1.94
C LEU A 89 -26.19 15.77 -2.48
N ILE A 90 -24.95 15.58 -1.99
CA ILE A 90 -24.05 14.49 -2.46
C ILE A 90 -23.52 13.62 -1.30
N ILE A 91 -23.64 14.07 -0.04
CA ILE A 91 -22.81 13.57 1.08
C ILE A 91 -23.59 12.70 2.08
N THR A 92 -24.87 12.39 1.83
CA THR A 92 -25.75 11.73 2.82
C THR A 92 -25.35 10.29 3.14
N GLU A 93 -24.52 9.66 2.30
CA GLU A 93 -24.03 8.28 2.46
C GLU A 93 -22.51 8.19 2.32
N VAL A 94 -21.77 9.21 2.76
CA VAL A 94 -20.30 9.13 2.70
C VAL A 94 -19.83 8.03 3.65
N LYS A 95 -19.41 6.93 3.05
CA LYS A 95 -18.60 5.91 3.71
C LYS A 95 -17.26 6.56 4.01
N TYR A 96 -17.14 7.18 5.19
CA TYR A 96 -15.94 7.91 5.58
C TYR A 96 -14.67 7.06 5.52
N PHE A 97 -14.80 5.74 5.64
CA PHE A 97 -13.72 4.78 5.40
C PHE A 97 -13.13 4.88 3.98
N MET A 98 -13.81 5.46 2.99
CA MET A 98 -13.26 5.65 1.65
C MET A 98 -12.18 6.74 1.58
N ILE A 99 -12.09 7.65 2.57
CA ILE A 99 -11.05 8.69 2.60
C ILE A 99 -9.65 8.12 2.82
N THR A 100 -9.55 6.90 3.37
CA THR A 100 -8.28 6.19 3.53
C THR A 100 -7.81 5.54 2.23
N VAL A 101 -8.66 5.43 1.19
CA VAL A 101 -8.31 4.79 -0.08
C VAL A 101 -7.23 5.59 -0.82
N PRO A 102 -7.37 6.91 -1.07
CA PRO A 102 -6.29 7.71 -1.67
C PRO A 102 -4.97 7.60 -0.90
N LEU A 103 -5.04 7.48 0.42
CA LEU A 103 -3.87 7.33 1.29
C LEU A 103 -3.16 5.99 1.08
N VAL A 104 -3.91 4.88 0.97
CA VAL A 104 -3.34 3.56 0.67
C VAL A 104 -2.75 3.53 -0.74
N ILE A 105 -3.43 4.13 -1.73
CA ILE A 105 -2.91 4.24 -3.10
C ILE A 105 -1.58 5.02 -3.08
N TYR A 106 -1.51 6.15 -2.37
CA TYR A 106 -0.27 6.89 -2.20
C TYR A 106 0.84 6.02 -1.58
N GLY A 107 0.55 5.25 -0.54
CA GLY A 107 1.51 4.34 0.08
C GLY A 107 2.07 3.29 -0.90
N VAL A 108 1.19 2.67 -1.70
CA VAL A 108 1.59 1.69 -2.73
C VAL A 108 2.43 2.36 -3.82
N MET A 109 2.00 3.51 -4.33
CA MET A 109 2.74 4.26 -5.35
C MET A 109 4.11 4.71 -4.83
N ARG A 110 4.18 5.21 -3.59
CA ARG A 110 5.43 5.65 -2.95
C ARG A 110 6.40 4.49 -2.77
N TYR A 111 5.91 3.34 -2.32
CA TYR A 111 6.74 2.15 -2.20
C TYR A 111 7.28 1.67 -3.55
N LEU A 112 6.44 1.64 -4.60
CA LEU A 112 6.88 1.34 -5.97
C LEU A 112 7.96 2.33 -6.43
N TYR A 113 7.72 3.63 -6.25
CA TYR A 113 8.68 4.67 -6.60
C TYR A 113 10.05 4.41 -5.96
N ILE A 114 10.10 4.06 -4.67
CA ILE A 114 11.36 3.77 -3.99
C ILE A 114 12.04 2.53 -4.58
N ILE A 115 11.30 1.45 -4.79
CA ILE A 115 11.86 0.21 -5.33
C ILE A 115 12.42 0.35 -6.76
N TYR A 116 11.84 1.23 -7.58
CA TYR A 116 12.26 1.41 -8.97
C TYR A 116 13.30 2.54 -9.14
N GLU A 117 13.18 3.64 -8.39
CA GLU A 117 14.02 4.83 -8.57
C GLU A 117 15.21 4.85 -7.63
N LYS A 118 15.02 4.50 -6.36
CA LYS A 118 16.13 4.30 -5.43
C LYS A 118 16.66 2.89 -5.64
N LYS A 119 17.69 2.77 -6.47
CA LYS A 119 18.51 1.55 -6.64
C LYS A 119 19.26 1.13 -5.36
N GLU A 120 18.84 1.64 -4.20
CA GLU A 120 19.29 1.19 -2.90
C GLU A 120 18.64 -0.17 -2.70
N GLY A 121 19.43 -1.23 -2.88
CA GLY A 121 18.98 -2.59 -2.56
C GLY A 121 18.80 -2.82 -1.05
N GLU A 122 18.34 -1.80 -0.31
CA GLU A 122 17.95 -1.98 1.08
C GLU A 122 16.69 -2.86 1.16
N SER A 123 16.59 -3.63 2.25
CA SER A 123 15.42 -4.45 2.47
C SER A 123 14.15 -3.57 2.50
N PRO A 124 13.06 -3.96 1.81
CA PRO A 124 11.88 -3.10 1.67
C PRO A 124 11.17 -2.79 2.99
N GLU A 125 11.34 -3.65 3.99
CA GLU A 125 10.95 -3.40 5.38
C GLU A 125 11.69 -2.20 6.00
N ARG A 126 12.96 -2.00 5.64
CA ARG A 126 13.75 -0.86 6.09
C ARG A 126 13.32 0.41 5.36
N VAL A 127 13.03 0.31 4.07
CA VAL A 127 12.45 1.42 3.29
C VAL A 127 11.14 1.92 3.88
N LEU A 128 10.27 1.01 4.35
CA LEU A 128 9.02 1.36 5.04
C LEU A 128 9.24 2.20 6.30
N ILE A 129 10.35 1.98 7.01
CA ILE A 129 10.68 2.65 8.28
C ILE A 129 11.52 3.91 8.04
N THR A 130 12.37 3.92 7.02
CA THR A 130 13.31 5.01 6.74
C THR A 130 12.68 6.12 5.90
N ASP A 131 11.72 5.81 5.01
CA ASP A 131 11.07 6.83 4.18
C ASP A 131 10.02 7.61 4.97
N ASN A 132 10.39 8.84 5.36
CA ASN A 132 9.51 9.75 6.12
C ASN A 132 8.10 9.90 5.51
N PRO A 133 7.92 10.11 4.19
CA PRO A 133 6.58 10.18 3.58
C PRO A 133 5.75 8.91 3.72
N LEU A 134 6.38 7.74 3.57
CA LEU A 134 5.71 6.44 3.70
C LEU A 134 5.30 6.17 5.15
N LEU A 135 6.16 6.48 6.11
CA LEU A 135 5.85 6.36 7.54
C LEU A 135 4.71 7.30 7.94
N VAL A 136 4.74 8.56 7.51
CA VAL A 136 3.65 9.53 7.74
C VAL A 136 2.34 9.01 7.17
N THR A 137 2.36 8.37 5.99
CA THR A 137 1.17 7.78 5.36
C THR A 137 0.56 6.68 6.23
N VAL A 138 1.38 5.77 6.75
CA VAL A 138 0.94 4.67 7.61
C VAL A 138 0.39 5.18 8.95
N VAL A 139 1.08 6.16 9.55
CA VAL A 139 0.65 6.77 10.80
C VAL A 139 -0.67 7.52 10.62
N LEU A 140 -0.78 8.35 9.57
CA LEU A 140 -2.00 9.07 9.22
C LEU A 140 -3.15 8.08 8.96
N TRP A 141 -2.87 6.97 8.29
CA TRP A 141 -3.86 5.93 8.03
C TRP A 141 -4.38 5.31 9.34
N PHE A 142 -3.49 5.02 10.29
CA PHE A 142 -3.86 4.47 11.59
C PHE A 142 -4.70 5.48 12.40
N PHE A 143 -4.32 6.76 12.40
CA PHE A 143 -5.10 7.81 13.06
C PHE A 143 -6.49 7.96 12.45
N VAL A 144 -6.57 7.99 11.12
CA VAL A 144 -7.85 8.13 10.41
C VAL A 144 -8.74 6.92 10.65
N THR A 145 -8.23 5.71 10.55
CA THR A 145 -9.02 4.48 10.80
C THR A 145 -9.45 4.36 12.27
N HIS A 146 -8.62 4.77 13.22
CA HIS A 146 -8.99 4.79 14.64
C HIS A 146 -10.04 5.86 14.95
N TYR A 147 -9.93 7.03 14.34
CA TYR A 147 -10.91 8.12 14.48
C TYR A 147 -12.29 7.74 13.95
N PHE A 148 -12.34 6.91 12.89
CA PHE A 148 -13.57 6.45 12.25
C PHE A 148 -14.14 5.14 12.83
N ARG A 149 -13.48 4.50 13.80
CA ARG A 149 -13.98 3.27 14.44
C ARG A 149 -14.87 3.59 15.64
#